data_AF-A0A7X9DSP3-F1
#
_entry.id   AF-A0A7X9DSP3-F1
#
_cell.length_a   1.000
_cell.length_b   1.000
_cell.length_c   1.000
_cell.angle_alpha   90.00
_cell.angle_beta   90.00
_cell.angle_gamma   90.00
#
_symmetry.space_group_name_H-M   'P 1'
#
loop_
_entity.id
_entity.type
_entity.pdbx_description
1 polymer ?
#
loop_
_entity_poly.entity_id
_entity_poly.type
_entity_poly.pdbx_seq_one_letter_code
_entity_poly.pdbx_strand_id
1 'polypeptide(L)'
;MLLTHDRTLVPRGLRLPEGARLPDPGAAVRIDCACFELSHPDGSRERWFLDGPGQDLFVPVRGQQPAAPRPALVMDALPARTRALLGVAPEARLCPDIEARPTFAELELDRLRALLEELTAGLRGLTHGHEVCLEEAVDGLLGLGSGSTPSGDDVLAGAAAAARTLGLPGARRLGEALTDLSPDATTAAGRAMLREAAAGFFVLPLSTLAGAWPAAGRSTIEALIGVGASSGADMLAGFLAQTEALYA
;
A
#
# COMPACT_ATOMS: atom_id res chain seq x y z
N MET A 1 2.36 -1.34 -26.78
CA MET A 1 3.28 -0.19 -26.90
C MET A 1 3.04 0.71 -25.68
N LEU A 2 4.14 1.12 -25.03
CA LEU A 2 4.27 2.11 -23.94
C LEU A 2 3.81 1.71 -22.53
N LEU A 3 4.77 1.26 -21.71
CA LEU A 3 4.95 1.75 -20.34
C LEU A 3 6.47 1.83 -20.09
N THR A 4 7.08 2.87 -20.64
CA THR A 4 8.46 3.27 -20.36
C THR A 4 8.50 3.97 -19.00
N HIS A 5 9.13 3.32 -18.02
CA HIS A 5 9.99 3.79 -16.91
C HIS A 5 9.89 5.22 -16.29
N ASP A 6 8.86 6.03 -16.55
CA ASP A 6 8.71 7.39 -15.97
C ASP A 6 7.74 7.43 -14.76
N ARG A 7 7.72 6.39 -13.92
CA ARG A 7 6.90 6.38 -12.69
C ARG A 7 7.75 6.67 -11.47
N THR A 8 7.28 7.61 -10.63
CA THR A 8 7.91 7.95 -9.35
C THR A 8 7.84 6.77 -8.40
N LEU A 9 9.01 6.31 -7.98
CA LEU A 9 9.18 5.29 -6.95
C LEU A 9 8.74 5.85 -5.59
N VAL A 10 7.89 5.11 -4.86
CA VAL A 10 7.61 5.42 -3.45
C VAL A 10 8.88 5.11 -2.65
N PRO A 11 9.33 6.00 -1.73
CA PRO A 11 10.69 5.97 -1.18
C PRO A 11 11.07 4.57 -0.72
N ARG A 12 12.05 4.02 -1.44
CA ARG A 12 12.64 2.72 -1.17
C ARG A 12 13.48 2.78 0.10
N GLY A 13 13.40 1.72 0.89
CA GLY A 13 14.57 1.29 1.66
C GLY A 13 15.77 1.12 0.74
N LEU A 14 16.94 1.49 1.22
CA LEU A 14 18.14 1.66 0.40
C LEU A 14 18.70 0.29 -0.04
N ARG A 15 18.99 0.13 -1.34
CA ARG A 15 19.52 -1.11 -1.93
C ARG A 15 21.03 -1.22 -1.69
N LEU A 16 21.51 -2.30 -1.06
CA LEU A 16 22.94 -2.55 -0.82
C LEU A 16 23.49 -3.72 -1.67
N PRO A 17 24.79 -3.72 -2.01
CA PRO A 17 25.44 -4.84 -2.71
C PRO A 17 25.51 -6.12 -1.86
N GLU A 18 25.64 -7.26 -2.54
CA GLU A 18 25.87 -8.56 -1.91
C GLU A 18 27.19 -8.52 -1.11
N GLY A 19 27.13 -8.80 0.19
CA GLY A 19 28.27 -8.70 1.11
C GLY A 19 28.40 -7.37 1.87
N ALA A 20 27.50 -6.42 1.67
CA ALA A 20 27.48 -5.19 2.47
C ALA A 20 27.19 -5.48 3.95
N ARG A 21 27.98 -4.89 4.85
CA ARG A 21 27.70 -4.93 6.29
C ARG A 21 26.51 -4.03 6.60
N LEU A 22 25.55 -4.58 7.34
CA LEU A 22 24.42 -3.79 7.84
C LEU A 22 24.89 -2.80 8.91
N PRO A 23 24.27 -1.61 9.01
CA PRO A 23 24.48 -0.73 10.14
C PRO A 23 24.20 -1.46 11.46
N ASP A 24 25.05 -1.23 12.46
CA ASP A 24 24.73 -1.61 13.83
C ASP A 24 23.47 -0.87 14.30
N PRO A 25 22.64 -1.48 15.17
CA PRO A 25 21.48 -0.79 15.73
C PRO A 25 21.85 0.55 16.37
N GLY A 26 21.30 1.65 15.85
CA GLY A 26 21.59 3.01 16.31
C GLY A 26 22.67 3.77 15.52
N ALA A 27 23.30 3.15 14.53
CA ALA A 27 24.23 3.81 13.62
C ALA A 27 23.52 4.88 12.77
N ALA A 28 24.17 6.03 12.61
CA ALA A 28 23.66 7.12 11.78
C ALA A 28 23.85 6.77 10.29
N VAL A 29 22.76 6.85 9.54
CA VAL A 29 22.72 6.61 8.09
C VAL A 29 22.43 7.94 7.40
N ARG A 30 23.27 8.33 6.44
CA ARG A 30 23.03 9.51 5.60
C ARG A 30 22.86 9.09 4.14
N ILE A 31 21.76 9.56 3.53
CA ILE A 31 21.38 9.26 2.16
C ILE A 31 21.43 10.57 1.36
N ASP A 32 22.20 10.57 0.29
CA ASP A 32 22.18 11.57 -0.76
C ASP A 32 21.83 10.87 -2.09
N CYS A 33 21.33 11.60 -3.08
CA CYS A 33 20.70 11.12 -4.31
C CYS A 33 21.54 10.10 -5.11
N ALA A 34 22.85 9.99 -4.83
CA ALA A 34 23.78 9.06 -5.46
C ALA A 34 24.69 8.30 -4.48
N CYS A 35 24.51 8.47 -3.17
CA CYS A 35 25.48 8.03 -2.17
C CYS A 35 24.83 7.65 -0.84
N PHE A 36 25.26 6.51 -0.31
CA PHE A 36 24.95 6.06 1.04
C PHE A 36 26.21 6.10 1.90
N GLU A 37 26.13 6.77 3.05
CA GLU A 37 27.22 6.84 4.03
C GLU A 37 26.76 6.22 5.36
N LEU A 38 27.47 5.18 5.79
CA LEU A 38 27.35 4.54 7.10
C LEU A 38 28.39 5.12 8.04
N SER A 39 27.96 5.53 9.23
CA SER A 39 28.86 5.88 10.33
C SER A 39 28.77 4.84 11.43
N HIS A 40 29.90 4.20 11.74
CA HIS A 40 29.98 3.18 12.78
C HIS A 40 30.29 3.80 14.15
N PRO A 41 29.97 3.11 15.26
CA PRO A 41 30.25 3.58 16.62
C PRO A 41 31.75 3.79 16.91
N ASP A 42 32.61 3.09 16.19
CA ASP A 42 34.07 3.22 16.28
C ASP A 42 34.63 4.44 15.51
N GLY A 43 33.76 5.23 14.89
CA GLY A 43 34.11 6.42 14.11
C GLY A 43 34.50 6.14 12.66
N SER A 44 34.55 4.87 12.24
CA SER A 44 34.75 4.51 10.84
C SER A 44 33.55 4.89 9.98
N ARG A 45 33.81 5.19 8.71
CA ARG A 45 32.77 5.57 7.74
C ARG A 45 32.92 4.75 6.48
N GLU A 46 31.80 4.19 6.02
CA GLU A 46 31.73 3.49 4.73
C GLU A 46 30.84 4.25 3.77
N ARG A 47 31.32 4.42 2.53
CA ARG A 47 30.64 5.18 1.50
C ARG A 47 30.40 4.31 0.27
N TRP A 48 29.14 4.19 -0.13
CA TRP A 48 28.70 3.34 -1.22
C TRP A 48 28.02 4.15 -2.30
N PHE A 49 28.41 3.89 -3.55
CA PHE A 49 27.80 4.43 -4.75
C PHE A 49 26.85 3.39 -5.33
N LEU A 50 25.61 3.78 -5.60
CA LEU A 50 24.54 2.88 -6.00
C LEU A 50 24.55 2.72 -7.53
N ASP A 51 24.99 1.57 -8.03
CA ASP A 51 24.88 1.17 -9.44
C ASP A 51 24.31 -0.27 -9.55
N GLY A 52 23.31 -0.49 -10.41
CA GLY A 52 22.83 -1.84 -10.81
C GLY A 52 21.60 -2.46 -10.09
N PRO A 53 21.19 -3.70 -10.49
CA PRO A 53 20.02 -4.40 -9.95
C PRO A 53 20.36 -5.26 -8.71
N GLY A 54 20.08 -4.78 -7.49
CA GLY A 54 20.34 -5.47 -6.20
C GLY A 54 19.11 -5.99 -5.44
N GLN A 55 19.30 -6.55 -4.24
CA GLN A 55 18.24 -7.07 -3.34
C GLN A 55 17.69 -6.00 -2.37
N ASP A 56 16.48 -6.23 -1.84
CA ASP A 56 15.75 -5.31 -0.96
C ASP A 56 16.21 -5.41 0.50
N LEU A 57 16.64 -4.29 1.10
CA LEU A 57 16.94 -4.19 2.53
C LEU A 57 15.95 -3.23 3.21
N PHE A 58 15.25 -3.74 4.23
CA PHE A 58 14.36 -2.96 5.07
C PHE A 58 15.08 -2.52 6.34
N VAL A 59 15.43 -1.23 6.44
CA VAL A 59 15.95 -0.63 7.69
C VAL A 59 14.83 0.20 8.31
N PRO A 60 14.15 -0.29 9.36
CA PRO A 60 13.16 0.52 10.07
C PRO A 60 13.88 1.72 10.68
N VAL A 61 13.58 2.92 10.19
CA VAL A 61 14.10 4.16 10.77
C VAL A 61 13.40 4.37 12.11
N ARG A 62 14.01 3.91 13.22
CA ARG A 62 13.68 4.37 14.58
C ARG A 62 14.26 5.76 14.81
N GLY A 63 13.95 6.70 13.94
CA GLY A 63 14.03 8.12 14.27
C GLY A 63 12.81 8.45 15.10
N GLN A 64 12.94 9.29 16.13
CA GLN A 64 11.79 10.03 16.64
C GLN A 64 11.26 10.86 15.45
N GLN A 65 10.33 10.30 14.71
CA GLN A 65 9.53 11.06 13.77
C GLN A 65 8.78 12.05 14.66
N PRO A 66 9.01 13.37 14.56
CA PRO A 66 8.11 14.31 15.23
C PRO A 66 6.72 13.89 14.81
N ALA A 67 5.82 13.69 15.78
CA ALA A 67 4.45 13.25 15.52
C ALA A 67 3.93 14.12 14.38
N ALA A 68 3.91 13.56 13.17
CA ALA A 68 3.54 14.34 12.02
C ALA A 68 2.13 14.81 12.31
N PRO A 69 1.79 16.08 12.04
CA PRO A 69 0.42 16.54 12.23
C PRO A 69 -0.46 15.50 11.55
N ARG A 70 -1.41 14.95 12.31
CA ARG A 70 -2.38 14.00 11.76
C ARG A 70 -2.87 14.64 10.47
N PRO A 71 -2.98 13.89 9.36
CA PRO A 71 -3.73 14.43 8.25
C PRO A 71 -5.07 14.82 8.86
N ALA A 72 -5.47 16.08 8.70
CA ALA A 72 -6.89 16.40 8.80
C ALA A 72 -7.50 15.77 7.54
N LEU A 73 -7.57 14.44 7.52
CA LEU A 73 -8.25 13.70 6.50
C LEU A 73 -9.69 14.15 6.66
N VAL A 74 -10.14 14.98 5.74
CA VAL A 74 -11.53 15.41 5.75
C VAL A 74 -12.31 14.17 5.35
N MET A 75 -12.77 13.39 6.33
CA MET A 75 -13.52 12.15 6.10
C MET A 75 -14.72 12.40 5.17
N ASP A 76 -15.30 13.60 5.24
CA ASP A 76 -16.39 14.06 4.36
C ASP A 76 -15.95 14.24 2.89
N ALA A 77 -14.65 14.41 2.62
CA ALA A 77 -14.09 14.52 1.27
C ALA A 77 -13.75 13.16 0.66
N LEU A 78 -13.87 12.05 1.42
CA LEU A 78 -13.65 10.72 0.87
C LEU A 78 -14.82 10.27 -0.01
N PRO A 79 -14.55 9.65 -1.18
CA PRO A 79 -15.59 9.06 -2.02
C PRO A 79 -16.47 8.11 -1.22
N ALA A 80 -17.76 8.04 -1.56
CA ALA A 80 -18.69 7.13 -0.90
C ALA A 80 -18.21 5.66 -0.94
N ARG A 81 -17.61 5.24 -2.06
CA ARG A 81 -17.02 3.90 -2.22
C ARG A 81 -15.85 3.66 -1.26
N THR A 82 -14.91 4.62 -1.15
CA THR A 82 -13.81 4.54 -0.19
C THR A 82 -14.32 4.45 1.25
N ARG A 83 -15.28 5.29 1.65
CA ARG A 83 -15.86 5.24 3.00
C ARG A 83 -16.54 3.90 3.29
N ALA A 84 -17.26 3.34 2.31
CA ALA A 84 -17.93 2.06 2.47
C ALA A 84 -16.94 0.90 2.64
N LEU A 85 -15.85 0.88 1.85
CA LEU A 85 -14.76 -0.09 1.98
C LEU A 85 -14.05 0.00 3.33
N LEU A 86 -13.92 1.20 3.87
CA LEU A 86 -13.31 1.44 5.19
C LEU A 86 -14.30 1.20 6.35
N GLY A 87 -15.57 0.89 6.08
CA GLY A 87 -16.58 0.73 7.13
C GLY A 87 -17.00 2.03 7.83
N VAL A 88 -16.69 3.21 7.26
CA VAL A 88 -16.97 4.53 7.85
C VAL A 88 -18.20 5.21 7.23
N ALA A 89 -19.14 4.42 6.69
CA ALA A 89 -20.38 4.97 6.17
C ALA A 89 -21.26 5.52 7.33
N PRO A 90 -22.02 6.61 7.11
CA PRO A 90 -22.98 7.08 8.12
C PRO A 90 -24.01 5.98 8.41
N GLU A 91 -24.46 5.90 9.65
CA GLU A 91 -25.33 4.88 10.28
C GLU A 91 -26.72 4.65 9.64
N ALA A 92 -26.90 4.88 8.34
CA ALA A 92 -28.14 4.68 7.62
C ALA A 92 -28.31 3.21 7.17
N ARG A 93 -28.36 2.28 8.13
CA ARG A 93 -29.14 1.04 8.00
C ARG A 93 -29.94 0.82 9.29
N LEU A 94 -30.85 1.74 9.57
CA LEU A 94 -31.96 1.53 10.52
C LEU A 94 -33.26 1.33 9.74
N CYS A 95 -33.33 0.23 8.98
CA CYS A 95 -34.54 -0.54 8.68
C CYS A 95 -34.10 -1.76 7.86
N PRO A 96 -33.95 -2.95 8.49
CA PRO A 96 -33.83 -4.17 7.72
C PRO A 96 -35.22 -4.51 7.19
N ASP A 97 -35.53 -4.08 5.98
CA ASP A 97 -36.54 -4.80 5.20
C ASP A 97 -35.95 -6.17 4.91
N ILE A 98 -36.43 -7.19 5.62
CA ILE A 98 -35.96 -8.59 5.57
C ILE A 98 -36.12 -9.20 4.15
N GLU A 99 -36.77 -8.49 3.23
CA GLU A 99 -37.05 -8.94 1.87
C GLU A 99 -36.15 -8.36 0.77
N ALA A 100 -35.32 -7.34 1.06
CA ALA A 100 -34.45 -6.75 0.05
C ALA A 100 -33.18 -7.59 -0.14
N ARG A 101 -33.14 -8.40 -1.20
CA ARG A 101 -31.89 -9.07 -1.61
C ARG A 101 -30.85 -8.02 -2.01
N PRO A 102 -29.60 -8.11 -1.51
CA PRO A 102 -28.55 -7.19 -1.90
C PRO A 102 -28.26 -7.30 -3.40
N THR A 103 -27.97 -6.16 -4.01
CA THR A 103 -27.50 -6.10 -5.39
C THR A 103 -26.10 -6.73 -5.53
N PHE A 104 -25.72 -7.14 -6.75
CA PHE A 104 -24.37 -7.66 -7.01
C PHE A 104 -23.26 -6.69 -6.60
N ALA A 105 -23.48 -5.38 -6.77
CA ALA A 105 -22.52 -4.35 -6.38
C ALA A 105 -22.36 -4.24 -4.85
N GLU A 106 -23.43 -4.44 -4.09
CA GLU A 106 -23.36 -4.47 -2.62
C GLU A 106 -22.63 -5.71 -2.10
N LEU A 107 -22.90 -6.88 -2.71
CA LEU A 107 -22.19 -8.12 -2.38
C LEU A 107 -20.69 -8.04 -2.70
N GLU A 108 -20.33 -7.43 -3.83
CA GLU A 108 -18.92 -7.16 -4.19
C GLU A 108 -18.26 -6.26 -3.13
N LEU A 109 -18.93 -5.19 -2.72
CA LEU A 109 -18.41 -4.22 -1.76
C LEU A 109 -18.24 -4.81 -0.35
N ASP A 110 -19.22 -5.60 0.11
CA ASP A 110 -19.15 -6.31 1.39
C ASP A 110 -18.00 -7.32 1.39
N ARG A 111 -17.79 -8.03 0.26
CA ARG A 111 -16.67 -8.97 0.10
C ARG A 111 -15.32 -8.26 0.05
N LEU A 112 -15.21 -7.15 -0.69
CA LEU A 112 -13.99 -6.33 -0.74
C LEU A 112 -13.63 -5.81 0.65
N ARG A 113 -14.61 -5.33 1.43
CA ARG A 113 -14.38 -4.87 2.81
C ARG A 113 -13.84 -5.99 3.71
N ALA A 114 -14.49 -7.16 3.72
CA ALA A 114 -14.05 -8.28 4.55
C ALA A 114 -12.60 -8.70 4.23
N LEU A 115 -12.28 -8.83 2.94
CA LEU A 115 -10.93 -9.17 2.51
C LEU A 115 -9.91 -8.06 2.80
N LEU A 116 -10.31 -6.79 2.74
CA LEU A 116 -9.46 -5.66 3.13
C LEU A 116 -9.15 -5.68 4.64
N GLU A 117 -10.11 -6.05 5.49
CA GLU A 117 -9.90 -6.23 6.92
C GLU A 117 -8.91 -7.37 7.20
N GLU A 118 -9.06 -8.52 6.52
CA GLU A 118 -8.13 -9.66 6.60
C GLU A 118 -6.72 -9.28 6.11
N LEU A 119 -6.62 -8.60 4.96
CA LEU A 119 -5.37 -8.08 4.41
C LEU A 119 -4.67 -7.16 5.41
N THR A 120 -5.43 -6.25 6.05
CA THR A 120 -4.91 -5.30 7.04
C THR A 120 -4.39 -6.02 8.28
N ALA A 121 -5.13 -7.01 8.79
CA ALA A 121 -4.70 -7.84 9.91
C ALA A 121 -3.41 -8.62 9.56
N GLY A 122 -3.36 -9.25 8.39
CA GLY A 122 -2.20 -9.98 7.89
C GLY A 122 -0.97 -9.09 7.70
N LEU A 123 -1.13 -7.89 7.13
CA LEU A 123 -0.05 -6.93 6.93
C LEU A 123 0.55 -6.40 8.24
N ARG A 124 -0.29 -6.21 9.25
CA ARG A 124 0.12 -5.75 10.59
C ARG A 124 0.61 -6.88 11.50
N GLY A 125 0.48 -8.14 11.08
CA GLY A 125 0.82 -9.31 11.91
C GLY A 125 -0.14 -9.50 13.09
N LEU A 126 -1.37 -9.00 12.98
CA LEU A 126 -2.40 -9.17 13.99
C LEU A 126 -3.05 -10.55 13.82
N THR A 127 -2.90 -11.41 14.82
CA THR A 127 -3.55 -12.73 14.86
C THR A 127 -4.77 -12.66 15.78
N HIS A 128 -5.98 -12.84 15.23
CA HIS A 128 -7.23 -12.85 16.01
C HIS A 128 -7.76 -14.28 16.15
N GLY A 129 -7.15 -15.11 17.00
CA GLY A 129 -7.68 -16.43 17.40
C GLY A 129 -7.76 -17.52 16.30
N HIS A 130 -7.95 -17.12 15.05
CA HIS A 130 -7.70 -17.83 13.80
C HIS A 130 -6.50 -17.18 13.13
N GLU A 131 -5.62 -17.98 12.56
CA GLU A 131 -4.43 -17.53 11.85
C GLU A 131 -4.89 -16.85 10.55
N VAL A 132 -4.94 -15.51 10.52
CA VAL A 132 -5.26 -14.77 9.30
C VAL A 132 -4.10 -14.92 8.32
N CYS A 133 -4.33 -15.64 7.22
CA CYS A 133 -3.32 -15.85 6.20
C CYS A 133 -3.35 -14.67 5.22
N LEU A 134 -2.26 -13.89 5.18
CA LEU A 134 -2.11 -12.75 4.25
C LEU A 134 -2.35 -13.19 2.79
N GLU A 135 -1.84 -14.36 2.44
CA GLU A 135 -1.91 -14.95 1.10
C GLU A 135 -3.35 -15.29 0.70
N GLU A 136 -4.18 -15.80 1.64
CA GLU A 136 -5.60 -16.05 1.38
C GLU A 136 -6.39 -14.76 1.11
N ALA A 137 -6.08 -13.69 1.87
CA ALA A 137 -6.68 -12.38 1.65
C ALA A 137 -6.27 -11.79 0.28
N VAL A 138 -5.00 -11.97 -0.11
CA VAL A 138 -4.51 -11.58 -1.44
C VAL A 138 -5.24 -12.36 -2.53
N ASP A 139 -5.31 -13.69 -2.42
CA ASP A 139 -5.97 -14.56 -3.39
C ASP A 139 -7.47 -14.24 -3.53
N GLY A 140 -8.13 -13.89 -2.43
CA GLY A 140 -9.53 -13.46 -2.44
C GLY A 140 -9.78 -12.12 -3.16
N LEU A 141 -8.78 -11.23 -3.17
CA LEU A 141 -8.84 -9.92 -3.81
C LEU A 141 -8.46 -9.97 -5.29
N LEU A 142 -7.57 -10.88 -5.69
CA LEU A 142 -7.12 -10.97 -7.08
C LEU A 142 -8.29 -11.15 -8.05
N GLY A 143 -8.41 -10.21 -8.99
CA GLY A 143 -9.46 -10.25 -10.00
C GLY A 143 -10.87 -9.96 -9.48
N LEU A 144 -11.04 -9.61 -8.21
CA LEU A 144 -12.35 -9.32 -7.63
C LEU A 144 -12.87 -7.96 -8.14
N GLY A 145 -13.98 -8.02 -8.88
CA GLY A 145 -14.64 -6.85 -9.46
C GLY A 145 -14.54 -6.79 -10.98
N SER A 146 -15.16 -5.79 -11.58
CA SER A 146 -15.20 -5.62 -13.04
C SER A 146 -14.16 -4.62 -13.54
N GLY A 147 -13.90 -4.63 -14.86
CA GLY A 147 -13.05 -3.64 -15.53
C GLY A 147 -11.66 -4.16 -15.89
N SER A 148 -10.82 -3.26 -16.43
CA SER A 148 -9.44 -3.59 -16.81
C SER A 148 -8.53 -3.80 -15.62
N THR A 149 -8.80 -3.14 -14.50
CA THR A 149 -8.15 -3.31 -13.20
C THR A 149 -9.29 -3.55 -12.22
N PRO A 150 -9.60 -4.83 -11.88
CA PRO A 150 -10.63 -5.15 -10.91
C PRO A 150 -10.39 -4.45 -9.56
N SER A 151 -11.46 -4.11 -8.86
CA SER A 151 -11.38 -3.35 -7.60
C SER A 151 -10.46 -3.99 -6.55
N GLY A 152 -10.41 -5.32 -6.47
CA GLY A 152 -9.50 -6.01 -5.57
C GLY A 152 -8.03 -5.80 -5.93
N ASP A 153 -7.68 -5.72 -7.22
CA ASP A 153 -6.32 -5.37 -7.66
C ASP A 153 -5.97 -3.92 -7.30
N ASP A 154 -6.93 -3.01 -7.44
CA ASP A 154 -6.74 -1.60 -7.06
C ASP A 154 -6.52 -1.47 -5.54
N VAL A 155 -7.31 -2.18 -4.73
CA VAL A 155 -7.14 -2.28 -3.28
C VAL A 155 -5.74 -2.82 -2.92
N LEU A 156 -5.31 -3.90 -3.57
CA LEU A 156 -3.99 -4.49 -3.37
C LEU A 156 -2.86 -3.51 -3.72
N ALA A 157 -2.99 -2.76 -4.83
CA ALA A 157 -2.01 -1.75 -5.21
C ALA A 157 -1.92 -0.61 -4.18
N GLY A 158 -3.07 -0.13 -3.67
CA GLY A 158 -3.14 0.86 -2.59
C GLY A 158 -2.50 0.37 -1.29
N ALA A 159 -2.84 -0.85 -0.88
CA ALA A 159 -2.28 -1.48 0.32
C ALA A 159 -0.77 -1.71 0.21
N ALA A 160 -0.28 -2.13 -0.97
CA ALA A 160 1.15 -2.28 -1.22
C ALA A 160 1.90 -0.94 -1.14
N ALA A 161 1.32 0.15 -1.65
CA ALA A 161 1.89 1.48 -1.51
C ALA A 161 1.98 1.89 -0.03
N ALA A 162 0.90 1.75 0.74
CA ALA A 162 0.91 2.10 2.16
C ALA A 162 1.82 1.21 3.00
N ALA A 163 1.81 -0.11 2.77
CA ALA A 163 2.66 -1.06 3.48
C ALA A 163 4.15 -0.73 3.29
N ARG A 164 4.53 -0.29 2.09
CA ARG A 164 5.89 0.21 1.81
C ARG A 164 6.16 1.55 2.48
N THR A 165 5.27 2.54 2.33
CA THR A 165 5.43 3.87 2.92
C THR A 165 5.55 3.83 4.45
N LEU A 166 4.74 3.01 5.10
CA LEU A 166 4.66 2.90 6.56
C LEU A 166 5.62 1.85 7.13
N GLY A 167 6.24 1.04 6.28
CA GLY A 167 7.15 -0.02 6.70
C GLY A 167 6.48 -1.13 7.49
N LEU A 168 5.31 -1.60 7.02
CA LEU A 168 4.54 -2.62 7.72
C LEU A 168 5.23 -4.00 7.67
N PRO A 169 5.10 -4.82 8.74
CA PRO A 169 5.75 -6.14 8.82
C PRO A 169 5.46 -7.06 7.63
N GLY A 170 4.23 -7.05 7.11
CA GLY A 170 3.81 -7.88 5.99
C GLY A 170 4.17 -7.34 4.60
N ALA A 171 4.83 -6.18 4.49
CA ALA A 171 5.10 -5.54 3.19
C ALA A 171 5.92 -6.43 2.24
N ARG A 172 6.93 -7.15 2.76
CA ARG A 172 7.73 -8.11 1.97
C ARG A 172 6.88 -9.26 1.45
N ARG A 173 6.12 -9.90 2.34
CA ARG A 173 5.25 -11.03 1.99
C ARG A 173 4.19 -10.65 0.96
N LEU A 174 3.60 -9.45 1.10
CA LEU A 174 2.68 -8.92 0.10
C LEU A 174 3.38 -8.74 -1.26
N GLY A 175 4.60 -8.17 -1.28
CA GLY A 175 5.37 -8.06 -2.52
C GLY A 175 5.66 -9.41 -3.20
N GLU A 176 5.98 -10.44 -2.41
CA GLU A 176 6.19 -11.81 -2.90
C GLU A 176 4.90 -12.39 -3.51
N ALA A 177 3.78 -12.29 -2.80
CA ALA A 177 2.47 -12.74 -3.29
C ALA A 177 2.04 -12.06 -4.61
N LEU A 178 2.40 -10.78 -4.80
CA LEU A 178 2.08 -10.02 -6.00
C LEU A 178 3.07 -10.25 -7.18
N THR A 179 4.22 -10.88 -6.93
CA THR A 179 5.20 -11.18 -8.00
C THR A 179 4.82 -12.46 -8.74
N ASP A 180 4.43 -13.50 -8.00
CA ASP A 180 4.21 -14.87 -8.50
C ASP A 180 2.77 -15.16 -8.92
N LEU A 181 2.10 -14.16 -9.52
CA LEU A 181 0.70 -14.25 -9.94
C LEU A 181 0.51 -15.18 -11.14
N SER A 182 -0.46 -16.10 -11.01
CA SER A 182 -0.91 -16.97 -12.10
C SER A 182 -1.45 -16.18 -13.30
N PRO A 183 -1.17 -16.63 -14.55
CA PRO A 183 -2.15 -16.88 -15.60
C PRO A 183 -3.46 -16.10 -15.56
N ASP A 184 -4.31 -16.61 -14.69
CA ASP A 184 -5.74 -16.37 -14.71
C ASP A 184 -6.22 -15.76 -13.39
N ALA A 185 -5.28 -15.33 -12.53
CA ALA A 185 -5.59 -14.71 -11.24
C ALA A 185 -6.33 -13.37 -11.40
N THR A 186 -6.02 -12.63 -12.47
CA THR A 186 -6.70 -11.38 -12.82
C THR A 186 -6.46 -11.05 -14.31
N THR A 187 -6.98 -9.92 -14.77
CA THR A 187 -6.77 -9.39 -16.12
C THR A 187 -5.29 -9.15 -16.43
N ALA A 188 -4.96 -9.00 -17.71
CA ALA A 188 -3.58 -8.66 -18.13
C ALA A 188 -3.10 -7.32 -17.55
N ALA A 189 -3.98 -6.31 -17.51
CA ALA A 189 -3.64 -4.97 -17.02
C ALA A 189 -3.52 -4.94 -15.48
N GLY A 190 -4.43 -5.60 -14.76
CA GLY A 190 -4.37 -5.75 -13.30
C GLY A 190 -3.10 -6.45 -12.84
N ARG A 191 -2.75 -7.57 -13.48
CA ARG A 191 -1.51 -8.30 -13.20
C ARG A 191 -0.25 -7.47 -13.46
N ALA A 192 -0.21 -6.73 -14.57
CA ALA A 192 0.91 -5.84 -14.86
C ALA A 192 1.03 -4.77 -13.76
N MET A 193 -0.08 -4.15 -13.37
CA MET A 193 -0.11 -3.18 -12.27
C MET A 193 0.38 -3.79 -10.95
N LEU A 194 -0.06 -5.00 -10.59
CA LEU A 194 0.32 -5.65 -9.33
C LEU A 194 1.80 -6.07 -9.31
N ARG A 195 2.36 -6.51 -10.43
CA ARG A 195 3.81 -6.79 -10.55
C ARG A 195 4.64 -5.51 -10.41
N GLU A 196 4.18 -4.41 -10.99
CA GLU A 196 4.80 -3.10 -10.80
C GLU A 196 4.71 -2.63 -9.34
N ALA A 197 3.55 -2.80 -8.69
CA ALA A 197 3.35 -2.51 -7.27
C ALA A 197 4.27 -3.38 -6.38
N ALA A 198 4.45 -4.65 -6.74
CA ALA A 198 5.40 -5.56 -6.11
C ALA A 198 6.85 -5.07 -6.23
N ALA A 199 7.20 -4.35 -7.30
CA ALA A 199 8.51 -3.71 -7.48
C ALA A 199 8.61 -2.29 -6.86
N GLY A 200 7.50 -1.76 -6.33
CA GLY A 200 7.39 -0.43 -5.73
C GLY A 200 7.06 0.70 -6.72
N PHE A 201 6.60 0.36 -7.92
CA PHE A 201 6.15 1.31 -8.93
C PHE A 201 4.63 1.43 -8.91
N PHE A 202 4.14 2.66 -8.78
CA PHE A 202 2.71 2.96 -8.73
C PHE A 202 2.34 4.03 -9.75
N VAL A 203 1.05 4.18 -10.01
CA VAL A 203 0.56 5.32 -10.77
C VAL A 203 0.91 6.63 -10.05
N LEU A 204 1.27 7.66 -10.80
CA LEU A 204 1.81 8.91 -10.26
C LEU A 204 0.94 9.52 -9.12
N PRO A 205 -0.40 9.56 -9.21
CA PRO A 205 -1.21 10.09 -8.11
C PRO A 205 -1.06 9.27 -6.80
N LEU A 206 -0.97 7.94 -6.89
CA LEU A 206 -0.76 7.08 -5.73
C LEU A 206 0.65 7.25 -5.16
N SER A 207 1.68 7.33 -6.01
CA SER A 207 3.04 7.64 -5.54
C SER A 207 3.15 9.01 -4.87
N THR A 208 2.40 10.01 -5.38
CA THR A 208 2.35 11.36 -4.82
C THR A 208 1.69 11.35 -3.44
N LEU A 209 0.56 10.64 -3.31
CA LEU A 209 -0.10 10.43 -2.01
C LEU A 209 0.86 9.76 -1.02
N ALA A 210 1.49 8.66 -1.43
CA ALA A 210 2.41 7.88 -0.61
C ALA A 210 3.63 8.70 -0.16
N GLY A 211 4.20 9.54 -1.04
CA GLY A 211 5.34 10.39 -0.71
C GLY A 211 4.99 11.61 0.15
N ALA A 212 3.74 12.09 0.07
CA ALA A 212 3.27 13.21 0.88
C ALA A 212 2.69 12.78 2.24
N TRP A 213 2.50 11.48 2.48
CA TRP A 213 1.89 10.97 3.70
C TRP A 213 2.76 11.22 4.95
N PRO A 214 2.18 11.61 6.10
CA PRO A 214 0.76 11.85 6.38
C PRO A 214 0.29 13.29 6.10
N ALA A 215 1.12 14.16 5.54
CA ALA A 215 0.78 15.55 5.23
C ALA A 215 0.03 15.72 3.89
N ALA A 216 -0.51 14.63 3.32
CA ALA A 216 -1.18 14.67 2.03
C ALA A 216 -2.40 15.59 2.07
N GLY A 217 -2.42 16.57 1.16
CA GLY A 217 -3.52 17.53 1.05
C GLY A 217 -4.67 17.02 0.20
N ARG A 218 -5.79 17.75 0.26
CA ARG A 218 -7.01 17.48 -0.52
C ARG A 218 -6.75 17.29 -2.02
N SER A 219 -5.92 18.13 -2.63
CA SER A 219 -5.61 18.04 -4.07
C SER A 219 -4.90 16.73 -4.46
N THR A 220 -4.10 16.16 -3.55
CA THR A 220 -3.42 14.87 -3.78
C THR A 220 -4.44 13.72 -3.76
N ILE A 221 -5.39 13.79 -2.83
CA ILE A 221 -6.49 12.82 -2.73
C ILE A 221 -7.41 12.92 -3.95
N GLU A 222 -7.80 14.13 -4.35
CA GLU A 222 -8.64 14.38 -5.55
C GLU A 222 -7.96 13.89 -6.83
N ALA A 223 -6.65 14.11 -6.97
CA ALA A 223 -5.89 13.59 -8.10
C ALA A 223 -5.88 12.05 -8.18
N LEU A 224 -5.80 11.37 -7.03
CA LEU A 224 -5.90 9.90 -7.00
C LEU A 224 -7.31 9.43 -7.34
N ILE A 225 -8.34 10.04 -6.76
CA ILE A 225 -9.75 9.69 -7.03
C ILE A 225 -10.10 9.88 -8.52
N GLY A 226 -9.48 10.85 -9.20
CA GLY A 226 -9.64 11.05 -10.64
C GLY A 226 -9.07 9.95 -11.53
N VAL A 227 -8.42 8.92 -10.97
CA VAL A 227 -7.89 7.79 -11.73
C VAL A 227 -8.99 6.75 -12.01
N GLY A 228 -9.35 6.60 -13.27
CA GLY A 228 -10.34 5.59 -13.69
C GLY A 228 -11.75 5.89 -13.18
N ALA A 229 -12.66 4.93 -13.30
CA ALA A 229 -14.03 5.07 -12.82
C ALA A 229 -14.15 4.87 -11.30
N SER A 230 -13.53 3.81 -10.78
CA SER A 230 -13.49 3.48 -9.34
C SER A 230 -12.08 3.19 -8.82
N SER A 231 -11.11 2.94 -9.70
CA SER A 231 -9.76 2.50 -9.33
C SER A 231 -9.05 3.46 -8.37
N GLY A 232 -9.17 4.77 -8.59
CA GLY A 232 -8.66 5.78 -7.67
C GLY A 232 -9.21 5.67 -6.26
N ALA A 233 -10.52 5.46 -6.13
CA ALA A 233 -11.21 5.32 -4.85
C ALA A 233 -10.85 3.99 -4.15
N ASP A 234 -10.66 2.92 -4.91
CA ASP A 234 -10.30 1.59 -4.41
C ASP A 234 -8.83 1.53 -3.96
N MET A 235 -7.90 2.12 -4.75
CA MET A 235 -6.51 2.34 -4.34
C MET A 235 -6.42 3.19 -3.07
N LEU A 236 -7.22 4.27 -2.98
CA LEU A 236 -7.26 5.11 -1.78
C LEU A 236 -7.76 4.33 -0.56
N ALA A 237 -8.79 3.48 -0.72
CA ALA A 237 -9.28 2.64 0.37
C ALA A 237 -8.21 1.65 0.85
N GLY A 238 -7.57 0.94 -0.08
CA GLY A 238 -6.46 0.04 0.22
C GLY A 238 -5.34 0.73 0.97
N PHE A 239 -4.97 1.95 0.54
CA PHE A 239 -3.93 2.75 1.19
C PHE A 239 -4.34 3.17 2.61
N LEU A 240 -5.52 3.77 2.77
CA LEU A 240 -5.96 4.35 4.05
C LEU A 240 -6.23 3.28 5.12
N ALA A 241 -6.74 2.10 4.75
CA ALA A 241 -6.96 0.98 5.67
C ALA A 241 -5.67 0.57 6.41
N GLN A 242 -4.52 0.77 5.78
CA GLN A 242 -3.22 0.46 6.38
C GLN A 242 -2.71 1.55 7.32
N THR A 243 -3.33 2.73 7.33
CA THR A 243 -2.91 3.86 8.14
C THR A 243 -3.63 3.88 9.49
N GLU A 244 -2.99 4.40 10.53
CA GLU A 244 -3.64 4.61 11.83
C GLU A 244 -4.61 5.81 11.83
N ALA A 245 -4.69 6.56 10.72
CA ALA A 245 -5.49 7.77 10.62
C ALA A 245 -7.02 7.53 10.69
N LEU A 246 -7.47 6.28 10.52
CA LEU A 246 -8.88 5.90 10.59
C LEU A 246 -9.35 5.47 11.99
N TYR A 247 -8.43 5.23 12.92
CA TYR A 247 -8.71 4.63 14.23
C TYR A 247 -8.53 5.60 15.40
N ALA A 248 -8.60 6.92 15.15
CA ALA A 248 -8.37 7.96 16.16
C ALA A 248 -9.49 9.01 16.22
#